data_AF-A0A6N8ZF25-F1
#
_entry.id   AF-A0A6N8ZF25-F1
#
_cell.length_a   1.000
_cell.length_b   1.000
_cell.length_c   1.000
_cell.angle_alpha   90.00
_cell.angle_beta   90.00
_cell.angle_gamma   90.00
#
_symmetry.space_group_name_H-M   'P 1'
#
loop_
_entity.id
_entity.type
_entity.pdbx_description
1 polymer ?
#
loop_
_entity_poly.entity_id
_entity_poly.type
_entity_poly.pdbx_seq_one_letter_code
_entity_poly.pdbx_strand_id
1 'polypeptide(L)'
;MTFSKLYDTPATAVADIHDGATLLIGGATRSSEPTALLAALLAAGVRDLTCVCDFADWDGSEGILRLVHAERIDRIISPFPFVGEDSGVIQKQWQAGALSVEVIPQGTLAERLRAAGAGIAGVFTPVGLGTRFADGKETRTINGVECVLESPLRADFALIRADRADALGNLAYQGRQRGWNAVMAPAARITIAEVDTVGEPGAIDPELVITPGIYVNRVVSSKSVIPA
;
A
#
# COMPACT_ATOMS: atom_id res chain seq x y z
N MET A 1 -15.04 -26.31 -6.62
CA MET A 1 -15.29 -25.00 -7.25
C MET A 1 -13.96 -24.28 -7.30
N THR A 2 -13.40 -24.08 -8.48
CA THR A 2 -12.16 -23.31 -8.68
C THR A 2 -12.54 -21.83 -8.55
N PHE A 3 -12.23 -21.22 -7.40
CA PHE A 3 -12.35 -19.77 -7.24
C PHE A 3 -11.27 -19.11 -8.09
N SER A 4 -11.67 -18.45 -9.17
CA SER A 4 -10.77 -17.63 -9.97
C SER A 4 -10.37 -16.39 -9.18
N LYS A 5 -9.09 -16.02 -9.24
CA LYS A 5 -8.57 -14.74 -8.73
C LYS A 5 -8.48 -13.68 -9.82
N LEU A 6 -8.73 -14.03 -11.08
CA LEU A 6 -8.64 -13.10 -12.20
C LEU A 6 -9.89 -12.24 -12.29
N TYR A 7 -9.70 -10.94 -12.43
CA TYR A 7 -10.74 -9.94 -12.63
C TYR A 7 -10.56 -9.29 -13.99
N ASP A 8 -11.67 -9.09 -14.70
CA ASP A 8 -11.66 -8.58 -16.07
C ASP A 8 -11.23 -7.11 -16.12
N THR A 9 -11.64 -6.30 -15.14
CA THR A 9 -11.39 -4.85 -15.12
C THR A 9 -10.99 -4.34 -13.73
N PRO A 10 -10.22 -3.24 -13.65
CA PRO A 10 -9.91 -2.59 -12.38
C PRO A 10 -11.16 -2.20 -11.59
N ALA A 11 -12.23 -1.75 -12.26
CA ALA A 11 -13.51 -1.41 -11.64
C ALA A 11 -14.13 -2.59 -10.89
N THR A 12 -14.20 -3.76 -11.52
CA THR A 12 -14.71 -4.98 -10.85
C THR A 12 -13.80 -5.43 -9.71
N ALA A 13 -12.50 -5.18 -9.81
CA ALA A 13 -11.53 -5.59 -8.81
C ALA A 13 -11.62 -4.77 -7.51
N VAL A 14 -12.10 -3.52 -7.57
CA VAL A 14 -12.21 -2.61 -6.40
C VAL A 14 -13.65 -2.40 -5.92
N ALA A 15 -14.63 -3.09 -6.49
CA ALA A 15 -16.07 -2.79 -6.32
C ALA A 15 -16.60 -2.89 -4.88
N ASP A 16 -15.93 -3.63 -3.99
CA ASP A 16 -16.31 -3.81 -2.58
C ASP A 16 -15.47 -2.96 -1.62
N ILE A 17 -14.59 -2.09 -2.12
CA ILE A 17 -13.92 -1.09 -1.28
C ILE A 17 -14.96 -0.06 -0.87
N HIS A 18 -15.16 0.08 0.43
CA HIS A 18 -16.19 0.93 1.03
C HIS A 18 -15.62 2.22 1.60
N ASP A 19 -16.48 3.21 1.83
CA ASP A 19 -16.12 4.44 2.54
C ASP A 19 -15.51 4.09 3.92
N GLY A 20 -14.50 4.86 4.36
CA GLY A 20 -13.82 4.60 5.63
C GLY A 20 -12.78 3.48 5.61
N ALA A 21 -12.55 2.81 4.48
CA ALA A 21 -11.60 1.71 4.40
C ALA A 21 -10.15 2.17 4.62
N THR A 22 -9.36 1.30 5.26
CA THR A 22 -7.90 1.45 5.31
C THR A 22 -7.25 0.75 4.12
N LEU A 23 -6.47 1.49 3.34
CA LEU A 23 -5.83 1.05 2.11
C LEU A 23 -4.30 1.10 2.22
N LEU A 24 -3.64 -0.02 1.92
CA LEU A 24 -2.21 -0.03 1.61
C LEU A 24 -2.06 0.22 0.12
N ILE A 25 -1.31 1.25 -0.25
CA ILE A 25 -1.02 1.59 -1.64
C ILE A 25 0.46 1.32 -1.87
N GLY A 26 0.74 0.24 -2.60
CA GLY A 26 2.10 -0.16 -2.92
C GLY A 26 2.76 0.73 -3.96
N GLY A 27 4.08 0.65 -4.02
CA GLY A 27 4.92 1.47 -4.88
C GLY A 27 5.61 2.61 -4.15
N ALA A 28 6.59 3.21 -4.84
CA ALA A 28 7.31 4.42 -4.42
C ALA A 28 7.62 5.35 -5.60
N THR A 29 7.15 4.98 -6.80
CA THR A 29 7.38 5.66 -8.07
C THR A 29 6.16 5.41 -8.97
N ARG A 30 5.94 6.26 -9.97
CA ARG A 30 4.84 6.08 -10.95
C ARG A 30 4.79 4.70 -11.59
N SER A 31 5.94 4.07 -11.86
CA SER A 31 6.03 2.74 -12.48
C SER A 31 5.73 1.58 -11.51
N SER A 32 5.67 1.85 -10.21
CA SER A 32 5.48 0.86 -9.15
C SER A 32 4.16 1.02 -8.39
N GLU A 33 3.38 2.07 -8.68
CA GLU A 33 2.05 2.30 -8.13
C GLU A 33 0.94 1.65 -8.99
N PRO A 34 -0.14 1.14 -8.38
CA PRO A 34 -1.27 0.54 -9.07
C PRO A 34 -2.23 1.62 -9.63
N THR A 35 -1.78 2.35 -10.65
CA THR A 35 -2.49 3.55 -11.15
C THR A 35 -3.87 3.26 -11.74
N ALA A 36 -4.08 2.10 -12.37
CA ALA A 36 -5.38 1.73 -12.91
C ALA A 36 -6.38 1.40 -11.79
N LEU A 37 -5.93 0.73 -10.73
CA LEU A 37 -6.75 0.49 -9.53
C LEU A 37 -7.11 1.81 -8.82
N LEU A 38 -6.17 2.73 -8.68
CA LEU A 38 -6.43 4.05 -8.07
C LEU A 38 -7.43 4.87 -8.89
N ALA A 39 -7.31 4.83 -10.23
CA ALA A 39 -8.27 5.48 -11.12
C ALA A 39 -9.68 4.87 -11.00
N ALA A 40 -9.77 3.54 -10.91
CA ALA A 40 -11.04 2.85 -10.71
C ALA A 40 -11.67 3.17 -9.35
N LEU A 41 -10.86 3.26 -8.29
CA LEU A 41 -11.32 3.63 -6.96
C LEU A 41 -11.86 5.07 -6.93
N LEU A 42 -11.17 6.00 -7.59
CA LEU A 42 -11.64 7.37 -7.75
C LEU A 42 -12.99 7.42 -8.48
N ALA A 43 -13.14 6.65 -9.56
CA ALA A 43 -14.37 6.57 -10.35
C ALA A 43 -15.53 5.94 -9.55
N ALA A 44 -15.24 4.99 -8.65
CA ALA A 44 -16.21 4.40 -7.74
C ALA A 44 -16.74 5.41 -6.69
N GLY A 45 -16.03 6.53 -6.49
CA GLY A 45 -16.50 7.63 -5.63
C GLY A 45 -16.41 7.34 -4.14
N VAL A 46 -15.56 6.38 -3.75
CA VAL A 46 -15.29 6.02 -2.35
C VAL A 46 -14.59 7.17 -1.62
N ARG A 47 -14.98 7.43 -0.37
CA ARG A 47 -14.53 8.56 0.46
C ARG A 47 -14.04 8.13 1.84
N ASP A 48 -13.57 9.09 2.60
CA ASP A 48 -13.19 8.96 4.01
C ASP A 48 -12.05 7.92 4.21
N LEU A 49 -11.18 7.76 3.21
CA LEU A 49 -10.17 6.71 3.18
C LEU A 49 -9.00 7.01 4.13
N THR A 50 -8.48 5.96 4.77
CA THR A 50 -7.15 6.00 5.39
C THR A 50 -6.15 5.32 4.47
N CYS A 51 -5.20 6.08 3.93
CA CYS A 51 -4.21 5.58 2.97
C CYS A 51 -2.83 5.44 3.62
N VAL A 52 -2.17 4.32 3.36
CA VAL A 52 -0.79 4.04 3.77
C VAL A 52 0.07 3.87 2.53
N CYS A 53 1.06 4.74 2.35
CA CYS A 53 1.92 4.76 1.16
C CYS A 53 3.32 5.26 1.52
N ASP A 54 4.30 5.02 0.64
CA ASP A 54 5.68 5.50 0.85
C ASP A 54 5.77 7.01 0.63
N PHE A 55 5.51 7.44 -0.60
CA PHE A 55 5.44 8.83 -1.01
C PHE A 55 3.98 9.15 -1.35
N ALA A 56 3.52 10.33 -0.91
CA ALA A 56 2.17 10.80 -1.22
C ALA A 56 2.18 11.90 -2.28
N ASP A 57 3.33 12.53 -2.53
CA ASP A 57 3.48 13.67 -3.44
C ASP A 57 4.59 13.37 -4.47
N TRP A 58 4.22 13.19 -5.73
CA TRP A 58 5.16 13.16 -6.84
C TRP A 58 4.81 14.31 -7.76
N ASP A 59 5.82 15.01 -8.32
CA ASP A 59 5.66 16.08 -9.31
C ASP A 59 4.60 15.70 -10.37
N GLY A 60 3.34 16.17 -10.20
CA GLY A 60 2.19 15.90 -11.06
C GLY A 60 0.98 15.19 -10.39
N SER A 61 -0.23 15.53 -10.87
CA SER A 61 -1.56 15.14 -10.38
C SER A 61 -1.96 13.66 -10.61
N GLU A 62 -1.05 12.71 -10.45
CA GLU A 62 -1.28 11.29 -10.73
C GLU A 62 -1.20 10.42 -9.47
N GLY A 63 -1.55 9.13 -9.58
CA GLY A 63 -1.47 8.20 -8.46
C GLY A 63 -2.38 8.59 -7.30
N ILE A 64 -1.89 8.46 -6.06
CA ILE A 64 -2.65 8.80 -4.84
C ILE A 64 -3.08 10.27 -4.81
N LEU A 65 -2.31 11.19 -5.43
CA LEU A 65 -2.66 12.62 -5.45
C LEU A 65 -4.02 12.88 -6.12
N ARG A 66 -4.47 12.02 -7.05
CA ARG A 66 -5.81 12.15 -7.64
C ARG A 66 -6.92 11.99 -6.60
N LEU A 67 -6.72 11.09 -5.62
CA LEU A 67 -7.65 10.90 -4.51
C LEU A 67 -7.58 12.07 -3.52
N VAL A 68 -6.39 12.63 -3.28
CA VAL A 68 -6.22 13.82 -2.43
C VAL A 68 -6.92 15.03 -3.05
N HIS A 69 -6.68 15.30 -4.34
CA HIS A 69 -7.35 16.40 -5.07
C HIS A 69 -8.87 16.27 -5.09
N ALA A 70 -9.39 15.04 -5.13
CA ALA A 70 -10.81 14.76 -5.10
C ALA A 70 -11.38 14.65 -3.68
N GLU A 71 -10.61 14.99 -2.64
CA GLU A 71 -11.05 14.98 -1.24
C GLU A 71 -11.65 13.62 -0.85
N ARG A 72 -10.94 12.53 -1.20
CA ARG A 72 -11.36 11.15 -0.91
C ARG A 72 -10.66 10.53 0.29
N ILE A 73 -9.66 11.21 0.85
CA ILE A 73 -8.76 10.69 1.88
C ILE A 73 -8.88 11.56 3.12
N ASP A 74 -9.20 10.93 4.25
CA ASP A 74 -9.25 11.58 5.58
C ASP A 74 -7.90 11.51 6.28
N ARG A 75 -7.11 10.46 6.01
CA ARG A 75 -5.82 10.23 6.67
C ARG A 75 -4.78 9.64 5.75
N ILE A 76 -3.56 10.16 5.82
CA ILE A 76 -2.35 9.56 5.22
C ILE A 76 -1.40 9.12 6.32
N ILE A 77 -0.88 7.90 6.21
CA ILE A 77 0.23 7.37 7.01
C ILE A 77 1.41 7.13 6.07
N SER A 78 2.50 7.86 6.25
CA SER A 78 3.61 7.83 5.30
C SER A 78 4.93 8.24 5.96
N PRO A 79 6.08 7.68 5.52
CA PRO A 79 7.39 8.17 5.91
C PRO A 79 7.75 9.51 5.29
N PHE A 80 7.22 9.80 4.10
CA PHE A 80 7.51 11.01 3.33
C PHE A 80 6.21 11.61 2.73
N PRO A 81 5.29 12.15 3.57
CA PRO A 81 4.03 12.71 3.09
C PRO A 81 4.19 14.10 2.43
N PHE A 82 5.33 14.75 2.64
CA PHE A 82 5.65 16.08 2.15
C PHE A 82 6.94 16.01 1.35
N VAL A 83 6.93 16.53 0.11
CA VAL A 83 8.11 16.64 -0.74
C VAL A 83 8.44 18.12 -0.95
N GLY A 84 9.66 18.52 -0.58
CA GLY A 84 10.11 19.91 -0.72
C GLY A 84 9.45 20.90 0.25
N GLU A 85 9.61 22.19 -0.01
CA GLU A 85 9.08 23.28 0.82
C GLU A 85 7.60 23.63 0.53
N ASP A 86 7.10 23.29 -0.66
CA ASP A 86 5.69 23.41 -1.09
C ASP A 86 5.20 22.03 -1.52
N SER A 87 4.62 21.27 -0.58
CA SER A 87 4.07 19.93 -0.84
C SER A 87 2.60 19.97 -1.29
N GLY A 88 2.29 21.01 -2.07
CA GLY A 88 1.09 21.12 -2.88
C GLY A 88 -0.22 20.92 -2.12
N VAL A 89 -1.07 20.03 -2.64
CA VAL A 89 -2.43 19.82 -2.14
C VAL A 89 -2.46 19.14 -0.76
N ILE A 90 -1.51 18.24 -0.47
CA ILE A 90 -1.44 17.53 0.81
C ILE A 90 -1.15 18.52 1.93
N GLN A 91 -0.14 19.37 1.77
CA GLN A 91 0.20 20.39 2.77
C GLN A 91 -0.96 21.36 2.99
N LYS A 92 -1.61 21.82 1.92
CA LYS A 92 -2.75 22.75 2.00
C LYS A 92 -3.94 22.14 2.74
N GLN A 93 -4.35 20.91 2.40
CA GLN A 93 -5.47 20.24 3.06
C GLN A 93 -5.13 19.90 4.53
N TRP A 94 -3.89 19.50 4.82
CA TRP A 94 -3.44 19.24 6.18
C TRP A 94 -3.46 20.50 7.05
N GLN A 95 -2.93 21.62 6.55
CA GLN A 95 -2.95 22.91 7.26
C GLN A 95 -4.38 23.45 7.47
N ALA A 96 -5.28 23.17 6.53
CA ALA A 96 -6.71 23.50 6.65
C ALA A 96 -7.48 22.57 7.60
N GLY A 97 -6.87 21.47 8.07
CA GLY A 97 -7.51 20.46 8.91
C GLY A 97 -8.45 19.51 8.15
N ALA A 98 -8.46 19.55 6.81
CA ALA A 98 -9.27 18.67 5.96
C ALA A 98 -8.63 17.28 5.76
N LEU A 99 -7.33 17.15 6.00
CA LEU A 99 -6.57 15.90 5.85
C LEU A 99 -5.69 15.66 7.09
N SER A 100 -5.78 14.48 7.71
CA SER A 100 -4.87 14.06 8.77
C SER A 100 -3.60 13.43 8.19
N VAL A 101 -2.42 13.75 8.74
CA VAL A 101 -1.14 13.17 8.32
C VAL A 101 -0.42 12.58 9.53
N GLU A 102 -0.10 11.29 9.46
CA GLU A 102 0.79 10.59 10.39
C GLU A 102 2.12 10.32 9.70
N VAL A 103 3.18 10.98 10.19
CA VAL A 103 4.56 10.67 9.78
C VAL A 103 5.05 9.48 10.59
N ILE A 104 5.69 8.52 9.92
CA ILE A 104 6.27 7.33 10.57
C ILE A 104 7.65 6.99 9.99
N PRO A 105 8.67 6.61 10.77
CA PRO A 105 9.95 6.20 10.21
C PRO A 105 9.80 5.04 9.21
N GLN A 106 10.47 5.13 8.06
CA GLN A 106 10.31 4.20 6.94
C GLN A 106 10.52 2.74 7.33
N GLY A 107 11.62 2.45 8.06
CA GLY A 107 11.90 1.10 8.56
C GLY A 107 10.87 0.60 9.57
N THR A 108 10.33 1.51 10.40
CA THR A 108 9.25 1.18 11.34
C THR A 108 7.97 0.83 10.60
N LEU A 109 7.58 1.59 9.57
CA LEU A 109 6.40 1.28 8.75
C LEU A 109 6.53 -0.09 8.08
N ALA A 110 7.67 -0.35 7.44
CA ALA A 110 7.95 -1.64 6.81
C ALA A 110 7.80 -2.78 7.82
N GLU A 111 8.28 -2.60 9.05
CA GLU A 111 8.25 -3.64 10.07
C GLU A 111 6.88 -3.81 10.73
N ARG A 112 6.10 -2.73 10.88
CA ARG A 112 4.69 -2.81 11.30
C ARG A 112 3.85 -3.59 10.29
N LEU A 113 4.07 -3.37 8.98
CA LEU A 113 3.39 -4.12 7.91
C LEU A 113 3.82 -5.59 7.89
N ARG A 114 5.13 -5.85 7.97
CA ARG A 114 5.67 -7.22 8.03
C ARG A 114 5.14 -7.99 9.24
N ALA A 115 5.11 -7.34 10.41
CA ALA A 115 4.56 -7.92 11.63
C ALA A 115 3.07 -8.26 11.47
N ALA A 116 2.28 -7.37 10.87
CA ALA A 116 0.86 -7.61 10.60
C ALA A 116 0.66 -8.84 9.70
N GLY A 117 1.41 -8.93 8.60
CA GLY A 117 1.32 -10.07 7.68
C GLY A 117 1.78 -11.39 8.28
N ALA A 118 2.71 -11.35 9.25
CA ALA A 118 3.19 -12.52 9.97
C ALA A 118 2.36 -12.89 11.22
N GLY A 119 1.36 -12.10 11.58
CA GLY A 119 0.59 -12.30 12.82
C GLY A 119 1.37 -12.00 14.11
N ILE A 120 2.39 -11.15 14.03
CA ILE A 120 3.21 -10.72 15.18
C ILE A 120 2.53 -9.52 15.85
N ALA A 121 2.31 -9.61 17.16
CA ALA A 121 1.53 -8.62 17.92
C ALA A 121 2.26 -7.29 18.20
N GLY A 122 3.57 -7.24 18.02
CA GLY A 122 4.36 -6.02 18.16
C GLY A 122 5.84 -6.25 17.94
N VAL A 123 6.57 -5.19 17.61
CA VAL A 123 8.03 -5.23 17.38
C VAL A 123 8.69 -4.13 18.20
N PHE A 124 9.72 -4.51 18.96
CA PHE A 124 10.59 -3.54 19.62
C PHE A 124 11.68 -3.10 18.64
N THR A 125 11.82 -1.79 18.45
CA THR A 125 12.84 -1.18 17.60
C THR A 125 13.51 -0.01 18.30
N PRO A 126 14.81 0.24 18.12
CA PRO A 126 15.45 1.45 18.66
C PRO A 126 15.07 2.71 17.86
N VAL A 127 14.45 2.57 16.69
CA VAL A 127 14.12 3.68 15.79
C VAL A 127 13.08 4.59 16.42
N GLY A 128 13.39 5.89 16.52
CA GLY A 128 12.47 6.91 17.03
C GLY A 128 12.63 7.23 18.53
N LEU A 129 13.48 6.51 19.26
CA LEU A 129 13.82 6.85 20.64
C LEU A 129 14.43 8.25 20.76
N GLY A 130 14.09 8.93 21.86
CA GLY A 130 14.50 10.32 22.10
C GLY A 130 13.86 11.33 21.15
N THR A 131 12.88 10.92 20.34
CA THR A 131 12.10 11.79 19.44
C THR A 131 10.61 11.64 19.71
N ARG A 132 9.80 12.51 19.11
CA ARG A 132 8.32 12.44 19.18
C ARG A 132 7.73 11.09 18.75
N PHE A 133 8.46 10.29 17.98
CA PHE A 133 7.98 8.97 17.54
C PHE A 133 7.88 7.95 18.68
N ALA A 134 8.52 8.21 19.83
CA ALA A 134 8.43 7.37 21.02
C ALA A 134 7.39 7.85 22.04
N ASP A 135 6.78 9.02 21.84
CA ASP A 135 5.87 9.64 22.80
C ASP A 135 4.64 8.74 23.06
N GLY A 136 4.38 8.44 24.33
CA GLY A 136 3.24 7.63 24.76
C GLY A 136 3.33 6.13 24.44
N LYS A 137 4.46 5.65 23.92
CA LYS A 137 4.68 4.22 23.60
C LYS A 137 5.43 3.50 24.73
N GLU A 138 5.21 2.20 24.84
CA GLU A 138 5.99 1.34 25.74
C GLU A 138 7.45 1.30 25.30
N THR A 139 8.37 1.44 26.27
CA THR A 139 9.81 1.25 26.03
C THR A 139 10.36 0.10 26.86
N ARG A 140 11.42 -0.53 26.36
CA ARG A 140 12.10 -1.64 27.03
C ARG A 140 13.57 -1.71 26.64
N THR A 141 14.45 -1.99 27.60
CA THR A 141 15.85 -2.32 27.32
C THR A 141 15.99 -3.80 26.95
N ILE A 142 16.44 -4.06 25.73
CA ILE A 142 16.67 -5.41 25.20
C ILE A 142 18.15 -5.50 24.83
N ASN A 143 18.88 -6.45 25.43
CA ASN A 143 20.32 -6.64 25.21
C ASN A 143 21.15 -5.36 25.37
N GLY A 144 20.79 -4.51 26.33
CA GLY A 144 21.49 -3.25 26.62
C GLY A 144 21.09 -2.08 25.70
N VAL A 145 20.16 -2.27 24.77
CA VAL A 145 19.64 -1.22 23.89
C VAL A 145 18.22 -0.89 24.29
N GLU A 146 17.93 0.39 24.54
CA GLU A 146 16.55 0.84 24.72
C GLU A 146 15.81 0.73 23.39
N CYS A 147 14.57 0.23 23.42
CA CYS A 147 13.70 0.06 22.26
C CYS A 147 12.30 0.60 22.58
N VAL A 148 11.58 1.03 21.54
CA VAL A 148 10.16 1.38 21.59
C VAL A 148 9.31 0.28 20.95
N LEU A 149 8.14 0.00 21.54
CA LEU A 149 7.17 -0.96 21.00
C LEU A 149 6.36 -0.32 19.87
N GLU A 150 6.34 -0.99 18.72
CA GLU A 150 5.52 -0.63 17.56
C GLU A 150 4.46 -1.70 17.29
N SER A 151 3.21 -1.27 17.15
CA SER A 151 2.08 -2.17 16.89
C SER A 151 1.95 -2.51 15.40
N PRO A 152 1.57 -3.74 15.03
CA PRO A 152 1.38 -4.11 13.63
C PRO A 152 0.38 -3.20 12.93
N LEU A 153 0.61 -2.92 11.64
CA LEU A 153 -0.30 -2.13 10.80
C LEU A 153 -0.99 -3.08 9.83
N ARG A 154 -2.28 -3.34 10.06
CA ARG A 154 -3.13 -4.15 9.20
C ARG A 154 -4.16 -3.24 8.51
N ALA A 155 -4.52 -3.58 7.28
CA ALA A 155 -5.49 -2.83 6.48
C ALA A 155 -6.64 -3.70 5.97
N ASP A 156 -7.69 -3.06 5.49
CA ASP A 156 -8.81 -3.73 4.82
C ASP A 156 -8.40 -4.23 3.45
N PHE A 157 -7.74 -3.35 2.67
CA PHE A 157 -7.30 -3.68 1.33
C PHE A 157 -5.84 -3.28 1.09
N ALA A 158 -5.16 -4.02 0.21
CA ALA A 158 -3.89 -3.63 -0.39
C ALA A 158 -4.06 -3.53 -1.90
N LEU A 159 -3.76 -2.37 -2.46
CA LEU A 159 -3.62 -2.16 -3.89
C LEU A 159 -2.12 -2.23 -4.20
N ILE A 160 -1.71 -3.22 -4.99
CA ILE A 160 -0.30 -3.44 -5.32
C ILE A 160 -0.10 -3.58 -6.82
N ARG A 161 1.12 -3.33 -7.28
CA ARG A 161 1.55 -3.51 -8.67
C ARG A 161 2.67 -4.53 -8.78
N ALA A 162 2.61 -5.37 -9.80
CA ALA A 162 3.68 -6.31 -10.16
C ALA A 162 3.87 -6.37 -11.69
N ASP A 163 4.96 -7.00 -12.13
CA ASP A 163 5.27 -7.18 -13.54
C ASP A 163 4.42 -8.33 -14.13
N ARG A 164 4.41 -9.45 -13.41
CA ARG A 164 3.77 -10.70 -13.85
C ARG A 164 2.98 -11.34 -12.72
N ALA A 165 1.84 -11.92 -13.08
CA ALA A 165 1.13 -12.88 -12.24
C ALA A 165 0.87 -14.19 -12.98
N ASP A 166 0.69 -15.28 -12.24
CA ASP A 166 -0.05 -16.44 -12.74
C ASP A 166 -1.52 -16.44 -12.26
N ALA A 167 -2.34 -17.34 -12.79
CA ALA A 167 -3.75 -17.46 -12.40
C ALA A 167 -3.99 -17.88 -10.94
N LEU A 168 -2.95 -18.35 -10.22
CA LEU A 168 -3.01 -18.66 -8.79
C LEU A 168 -2.68 -17.43 -7.91
N GLY A 169 -2.24 -16.34 -8.53
CA GLY A 169 -1.89 -15.06 -7.90
C GLY A 169 -0.42 -14.96 -7.49
N ASN A 170 0.45 -15.88 -7.90
CA ASN A 170 1.89 -15.74 -7.65
C ASN A 170 2.42 -14.53 -8.43
N LEU A 171 3.22 -13.67 -7.79
CA LEU A 171 3.71 -12.43 -8.40
C LEU A 171 5.23 -12.42 -8.56
N ALA A 172 5.67 -11.92 -9.71
CA ALA A 172 7.05 -11.51 -9.96
C ALA A 172 7.10 -10.00 -10.26
N TYR A 173 8.19 -9.36 -9.86
CA TYR A 173 8.37 -7.91 -9.96
C TYR A 173 9.58 -7.57 -10.81
N GLN A 174 9.55 -6.41 -11.50
CA GLN A 174 10.70 -5.90 -12.24
C GLN A 174 11.38 -4.76 -11.48
N GLY A 175 12.65 -4.94 -11.11
CA GLY A 175 13.49 -3.89 -10.51
C GLY A 175 12.84 -3.24 -9.28
N ARG A 176 12.67 -1.91 -9.32
CA ARG A 176 12.11 -1.13 -8.20
C ARG A 176 10.61 -1.33 -7.96
N GLN A 177 9.88 -2.01 -8.85
CA GLN A 177 8.47 -2.32 -8.64
C GLN A 177 8.22 -3.14 -7.37
N ARG A 178 9.18 -3.96 -6.93
CA ARG A 178 9.01 -4.84 -5.77
C ARG A 178 8.67 -4.08 -4.48
N GLY A 179 9.41 -3.00 -4.20
CA GLY A 179 9.48 -2.27 -2.92
C GLY A 179 8.37 -2.55 -1.91
N TRP A 180 7.44 -1.60 -1.76
CA TRP A 180 6.32 -1.71 -0.82
C TRP A 180 5.27 -2.74 -1.22
N ASN A 181 5.15 -3.03 -2.53
CA ASN A 181 4.17 -3.97 -3.05
C ASN A 181 4.30 -5.35 -2.37
N ALA A 182 5.52 -5.85 -2.18
CA ALA A 182 5.73 -7.16 -1.56
C ALA A 182 5.44 -7.19 -0.05
N VAL A 183 5.79 -6.14 0.70
CA VAL A 183 5.57 -6.11 2.16
C VAL A 183 4.13 -5.76 2.54
N MET A 184 3.41 -5.05 1.67
CA MET A 184 2.00 -4.70 1.88
C MET A 184 1.05 -5.85 1.55
N ALA A 185 1.38 -6.69 0.57
CA ALA A 185 0.55 -7.82 0.14
C ALA A 185 0.06 -8.72 1.29
N PRO A 186 0.90 -9.15 2.25
CA PRO A 186 0.43 -9.97 3.37
C PRO A 186 -0.29 -9.17 4.48
N ALA A 187 -0.18 -7.84 4.48
CA ALA A 187 -0.64 -6.98 5.59
C ALA A 187 -2.10 -6.50 5.46
N ALA A 188 -2.84 -6.95 4.43
CA ALA A 188 -4.24 -6.60 4.21
C ALA A 188 -5.17 -7.82 4.29
N ARG A 189 -6.47 -7.58 4.52
CA ARG A 189 -7.51 -8.61 4.44
C ARG A 189 -7.77 -9.04 2.99
N ILE A 190 -7.75 -8.09 2.04
CA ILE A 190 -7.92 -8.34 0.61
C ILE A 190 -6.81 -7.64 -0.17
N THR A 191 -6.00 -8.41 -0.90
CA THR A 191 -4.92 -7.88 -1.75
C THR A 191 -5.30 -7.98 -3.22
N ILE A 192 -5.18 -6.85 -3.92
CA ILE A 192 -5.55 -6.65 -5.31
C ILE A 192 -4.27 -6.27 -6.07
N ALA A 193 -3.83 -7.15 -6.96
CA ALA A 193 -2.63 -6.97 -7.76
C ALA A 193 -2.98 -6.51 -9.18
N GLU A 194 -2.51 -5.32 -9.54
CA GLU A 194 -2.44 -4.85 -10.93
C GLU A 194 -1.15 -5.36 -11.57
N VAL A 195 -1.23 -6.04 -12.71
CA VAL A 195 -0.06 -6.65 -13.36
C VAL A 195 0.00 -6.39 -14.86
N ASP A 196 1.21 -6.35 -15.42
CA ASP A 196 1.38 -6.10 -16.85
C ASP A 196 1.04 -7.32 -17.71
N THR A 197 1.30 -8.53 -17.20
CA THR A 197 0.94 -9.78 -17.87
C THR A 197 0.47 -10.85 -16.89
N VAL A 198 -0.51 -11.64 -17.34
CA VAL A 198 -1.04 -12.80 -16.62
C VAL A 198 -0.71 -14.04 -17.43
N GLY A 199 -0.09 -15.04 -16.81
CA GLY A 199 0.18 -16.35 -17.39
C GLY A 199 -0.65 -17.47 -16.76
N GLU A 200 -0.59 -18.64 -17.38
CA GLU A 200 -1.16 -19.87 -16.82
C GLU A 200 -0.43 -20.27 -15.51
N PRO A 201 -1.04 -21.08 -14.64
CA PRO A 201 -0.35 -21.67 -13.49
C PRO A 201 0.98 -22.31 -13.89
N GLY A 202 2.06 -21.92 -13.22
CA GLY A 202 3.43 -22.38 -13.53
C GLY A 202 4.17 -21.57 -14.61
N ALA A 203 3.57 -20.51 -15.16
CA ALA A 203 4.24 -19.59 -16.08
C ALA A 203 5.35 -18.75 -15.41
N ILE A 204 5.36 -18.68 -14.08
CA ILE A 204 6.42 -18.07 -13.28
C ILE A 204 7.24 -19.21 -12.66
N ASP A 205 8.55 -19.20 -12.89
CA ASP A 205 9.48 -20.08 -12.20
C ASP A 205 9.29 -19.94 -10.69
N PRO A 206 9.07 -21.03 -9.93
CA PRO A 206 8.88 -20.98 -8.48
C PRO A 206 9.96 -20.18 -7.72
N GLU A 207 11.22 -20.20 -8.18
CA GLU A 207 12.33 -19.44 -7.56
C GLU A 207 12.26 -17.93 -7.83
N LEU A 208 11.45 -17.52 -8.82
CA LEU A 208 11.20 -16.12 -9.16
C LEU A 208 9.92 -15.58 -8.53
N VAL A 209 9.12 -16.42 -7.85
CA VAL A 209 7.94 -15.98 -7.12
C VAL A 209 8.36 -15.22 -5.88
N ILE A 210 8.09 -13.92 -5.85
CA ILE A 210 8.43 -13.05 -4.72
C ILE A 210 7.26 -12.93 -3.76
N THR A 211 6.05 -12.75 -4.28
CA THR A 211 4.82 -12.75 -3.48
C THR A 211 4.02 -13.99 -3.83
N PRO A 212 3.99 -15.00 -2.95
CA PRO A 212 3.19 -16.19 -3.16
C PRO A 212 1.71 -15.85 -3.27
N GLY A 213 0.99 -16.57 -4.12
CA GLY A 213 -0.41 -16.30 -4.41
C GLY A 213 -1.34 -16.40 -3.21
N ILE A 214 -0.92 -17.04 -2.11
CA ILE A 214 -1.70 -17.06 -0.87
C ILE A 214 -1.98 -15.66 -0.30
N TYR A 215 -1.10 -14.68 -0.57
CA TYR A 215 -1.27 -13.29 -0.16
C TYR A 215 -2.03 -12.43 -1.18
N VAL A 216 -2.51 -13.02 -2.27
CA VAL A 216 -3.18 -12.30 -3.36
C VAL A 216 -4.58 -12.85 -3.54
N ASN A 217 -5.57 -11.98 -3.44
CA ASN A 217 -6.98 -12.32 -3.58
C ASN A 217 -7.48 -12.05 -5.00
N ARG A 218 -6.98 -10.99 -5.64
CA ARG A 218 -7.43 -10.52 -6.96
C ARG A 218 -6.23 -10.15 -7.82
N VAL A 219 -6.29 -10.49 -9.09
CA VAL A 219 -5.32 -10.12 -10.12
C VAL A 219 -6.08 -9.49 -11.27
N VAL A 220 -5.60 -8.34 -11.74
CA VAL A 220 -6.15 -7.64 -12.90
C VAL A 220 -5.03 -7.15 -13.80
N SER A 221 -5.21 -7.22 -15.11
CA SER A 221 -4.21 -6.70 -16.03
C SER A 221 -4.27 -5.18 -16.13
N SER A 222 -3.11 -4.52 -16.12
CA SER A 222 -2.97 -3.08 -16.38
C SER A 222 -3.42 -2.69 -17.79
N LYS A 223 -3.50 -3.65 -18.73
CA LYS A 223 -3.98 -3.45 -20.10
C LYS A 223 -5.50 -3.49 -20.23
N SER A 224 -6.22 -3.90 -19.19
CA SER A 224 -7.69 -3.98 -19.19
C SER A 224 -8.40 -2.63 -19.00
N VAL A 225 -7.79 -1.50 -19.38
CA VAL A 225 -8.40 -0.19 -19.17
C VAL A 225 -9.42 0.15 -20.26
N ILE A 226 -10.57 0.60 -19.77
CA ILE A 226 -11.74 1.21 -20.43
C ILE A 226 -11.28 2.21 -21.51
N PRO A 227 -11.88 2.24 -22.71
CA PRO A 227 -11.54 3.20 -23.74
C PRO A 227 -11.74 4.64 -23.23
N ALA A 228 -10.81 5.52 -23.63
CA ALA A 228 -10.80 6.95 -23.33
C ALA A 228 -12.14 7.65 -23.63
#